data_AF-A0A0A1MUI8-F1
#
_entry.id   AF-A0A0A1MUI8-F1
#
_cell.length_a   1.000
_cell.length_b   1.000
_cell.length_c   1.000
_cell.angle_alpha   90.00
_cell.angle_beta   90.00
_cell.angle_gamma   90.00
#
_symmetry.space_group_name_H-M   'P 1'
#
loop_
_entity.id
_entity.type
_entity.pdbx_description
1 polymer ?
#
loop_
_entity_poly.entity_id
_entity_poly.type
_entity_poly.pdbx_seq_one_letter_code
_entity_poly.pdbx_strand_id
1 'polypeptide(L)' 'MHQPYLIKAILYVLFGVLFIYVGVLSKGESVWDTVPLIFAGFAALTFYAGFRMLRFYFKVKNKK' A
#
# COMPACT_ATOMS: atom_id res chain seq x y z
N MET A 1 -12.02 9.20 -20.04
CA MET A 1 -11.26 9.34 -18.77
C MET A 1 -10.02 8.44 -18.80
N HIS A 2 -8.84 8.98 -19.13
CA HIS A 2 -7.57 8.28 -18.91
C HIS A 2 -7.29 8.27 -17.40
N GLN A 3 -7.77 7.25 -16.71
CA GLN A 3 -7.45 7.03 -15.30
C GLN A 3 -5.94 6.73 -15.21
N PRO A 4 -5.12 7.56 -14.55
CA PRO A 4 -3.69 7.31 -14.44
C PRO A 4 -3.47 6.21 -13.39
N TYR A 5 -3.62 4.95 -13.81
CA TYR A 5 -3.43 3.75 -12.98
C TYR A 5 -2.07 3.75 -12.27
N LEU A 6 -1.07 4.38 -12.90
CA LEU A 6 0.27 4.59 -12.37
C LEU A 6 0.27 5.51 -11.14
N ILE A 7 -0.42 6.65 -11.20
CA ILE A 7 -0.51 7.61 -10.08
C ILE A 7 -1.22 6.94 -8.90
N LYS A 8 -2.32 6.24 -9.14
CA LYS A 8 -3.04 5.52 -8.08
C LYS A 8 -2.16 4.44 -7.44
N ALA A 9 -1.44 3.65 -8.24
CA ALA A 9 -0.52 2.64 -7.73
C ALA A 9 0.56 3.24 -6.82
N ILE A 10 1.16 4.36 -7.24
CA ILE A 10 2.16 5.10 -6.44
C ILE A 10 1.55 5.58 -5.12
N LEU A 11 0.34 6.17 -5.17
CA LEU A 11 -0.36 6.62 -3.95
C LEU A 11 -0.62 5.47 -2.98
N TYR A 12 -1.11 4.32 -3.46
CA TYR A 12 -1.34 3.15 -2.60
C TYR A 12 -0.05 2.64 -1.95
N VAL A 13 1.06 2.63 -2.69
CA VAL A 13 2.38 2.25 -2.15
C VAL A 13 2.85 3.25 -1.09
N LEU A 14 2.71 4.56 -1.36
CA LEU A 14 3.07 5.61 -0.40
C LEU A 14 2.23 5.53 0.89
N PHE A 15 0.91 5.31 0.77
CA PHE A 15 0.05 5.11 1.92
C PHE A 15 0.43 3.83 2.70
N GLY A 16 0.82 2.76 2.01
CA GLY A 16 1.34 1.55 2.67
C GLY A 16 2.59 1.84 3.51
N VAL A 17 3.55 2.61 2.98
CA VAL A 17 4.75 3.05 3.73
C VAL A 17 4.35 3.92 4.91
N LEU A 18 3.40 4.86 4.72
CA LEU A 18 2.91 5.71 5.79
C LEU A 18 2.27 4.89 6.93
N PHE A 19 1.45 3.89 6.60
CA PHE A 19 0.85 3.00 7.59
C PHE A 19 1.88 2.18 8.34
N ILE A 20 2.94 1.70 7.69
CA ILE A 20 4.07 1.06 8.38
C ILE A 20 4.73 2.05 9.35
N TYR A 21 5.02 3.27 8.90
CA TYR A 21 5.68 4.27 9.73
C TYR A 21 4.85 4.61 10.98
N VAL A 22 3.56 4.88 10.80
CA VAL A 22 2.63 5.18 11.91
C VAL A 22 2.47 3.96 12.82
N GLY A 23 2.36 2.76 12.26
CA GLY A 23 2.29 1.52 13.02
C GLY A 23 3.51 1.30 13.91
N VAL A 24 4.72 1.50 13.37
CA VAL A 24 5.97 1.39 14.14
C VAL A 24 6.07 2.49 15.20
N LEU A 25 5.63 3.70 14.89
CA LEU A 25 5.62 4.80 15.86
C LEU A 25 4.62 4.57 17.00
N SER A 26 3.52 3.87 16.71
CA SER A 26 2.48 3.52 17.68
C SER A 26 2.82 2.30 18.56
N LYS A 27 4.02 1.73 18.42
CA LYS A 27 4.44 0.61 19.27
C LYS A 27 4.51 1.09 20.73
N GLY A 28 3.85 0.36 21.62
CA GLY A 28 4.03 0.55 23.05
C GLY A 28 5.27 -0.18 23.49
N GLU A 29 5.08 -1.34 24.11
CA GLU A 29 6.17 -2.23 24.52
C GLU A 29 6.63 -3.14 23.37
N SER A 30 5.73 -3.45 22.42
CA SER A 30 6.01 -4.41 21.36
C SER A 30 5.47 -3.96 20.00
N VAL A 31 6.15 -4.37 18.94
CA VAL A 31 5.61 -4.27 17.56
C VAL A 31 4.46 -5.26 17.31
N TRP A 32 4.23 -6.19 18.24
CA TRP A 32 3.07 -7.09 18.24
C TRP A 32 1.86 -6.52 18.99
N ASP A 33 1.92 -5.27 19.44
CA ASP A 33 0.78 -4.63 20.07
C ASP A 33 -0.37 -4.48 19.06
N THR A 34 -1.60 -4.42 19.58
CA THR A 34 -2.84 -4.38 18.79
C THR A 34 -2.83 -3.26 17.74
N VAL A 35 -2.35 -2.07 18.11
CA VAL A 35 -2.36 -0.89 17.22
C VAL A 35 -1.37 -1.05 16.04
N PRO A 36 -0.07 -1.36 16.26
CA PRO A 36 0.86 -1.72 15.19
C PRO A 36 0.35 -2.83 14.26
N LEU A 37 -0.29 -3.87 14.81
CA LEU A 37 -0.84 -4.97 14.01
C LEU A 37 -1.98 -4.53 13.08
N ILE A 38 -2.88 -3.66 13.56
CA ILE A 38 -3.95 -3.08 12.73
C ILE A 38 -3.33 -2.27 11.59
N PHE A 39 -2.34 -1.42 11.89
CA PHE A 39 -1.63 -0.64 10.87
C PHE A 39 -0.87 -1.53 9.87
N ALA A 40 -0.26 -2.63 10.33
CA ALA A 40 0.38 -3.61 9.47
C ALA A 40 -0.62 -4.30 8.53
N GLY A 41 -1.83 -4.60 9.02
CA GLY A 41 -2.93 -5.09 8.20
C GLY A 41 -3.34 -4.10 7.10
N PHE A 42 -3.53 -2.81 7.45
CA PHE A 42 -3.82 -1.77 6.46
C PHE A 42 -2.69 -1.54 5.46
N ALA A 43 -1.43 -1.61 5.92
CA ALA A 43 -0.27 -1.57 5.04
C ALA A 43 -0.30 -2.72 4.03
N ALA A 44 -0.53 -3.96 4.48
CA ALA A 44 -0.61 -5.12 3.59
C ALA A 44 -1.70 -4.98 2.51
N LEU A 45 -2.89 -4.50 2.90
CA LEU A 45 -4.00 -4.26 1.96
C LEU A 45 -3.66 -3.16 0.93
N THR A 46 -3.03 -2.07 1.37
CA THR A 46 -2.65 -0.97 0.47
C THR A 46 -1.53 -1.37 -0.48
N PHE A 47 -0.52 -2.10 -0.01
CA PHE A 47 0.51 -2.67 -0.89
C PHE A 47 -0.09 -3.63 -1.91
N TYR A 48 -0.99 -4.54 -1.49
CA TYR A 48 -1.67 -5.46 -2.41
C TYR A 48 -2.44 -4.70 -3.50
N ALA A 49 -3.20 -3.66 -3.14
CA ALA A 49 -3.92 -2.82 -4.09
C ALA A 49 -2.97 -2.10 -5.06
N GLY A 50 -1.85 -1.57 -4.54
CA GLY A 50 -0.79 -0.93 -5.32
C GLY A 50 -0.18 -1.88 -6.36
N PHE A 51 0.24 -3.08 -5.93
CA PHE A 51 0.80 -4.11 -6.82
C PHE A 51 -0.23 -4.58 -7.86
N ARG A 52 -1.49 -4.74 -7.47
CA ARG A 52 -2.57 -5.11 -8.40
C ARG A 52 -2.73 -4.05 -9.50
N MET A 53 -2.77 -2.76 -9.15
CA MET A 53 -2.88 -1.67 -10.13
C MET A 53 -1.64 -1.58 -11.02
N LEU A 54 -0.46 -1.81 -10.46
CA LEU A 54 0.81 -1.81 -11.19
C LEU A 54 0.86 -2.96 -12.21
N ARG A 55 0.35 -4.16 -11.84
CA ARG A 55 0.15 -5.29 -12.77
C ARG A 55 -0.84 -4.95 -13.88
N PHE A 56 -1.94 -4.25 -13.57
CA PHE A 56 -2.89 -3.80 -14.60
C PHE A 56 -2.24 -2.81 -15.57
N TYR A 57 -1.44 -1.85 -15.07
CA TYR A 57 -0.71 -0.92 -15.92
C TYR A 57 0.21 -1.64 -16.90
N PHE A 58 1.04 -2.59 -16.43
CA PHE A 58 1.90 -3.37 -17.33
C PHE A 58 1.13 -4.24 -18.32
N LYS A 59 0.00 -4.84 -17.89
CA LYS A 59 -0.85 -5.65 -18.78
C LYS A 59 -1.48 -4.81 -19.90
N VAL A 60 -1.88 -3.57 -19.60
CA VAL A 60 -2.41 -2.63 -20.60
C VAL A 60 -1.29 -2.10 -21.49
N LYS A 61 -0.11 -1.81 -20.93
CA LYS A 61 1.06 -1.33 -21.67
C LYS A 61 1.61 -2.37 -22.65
N ASN A 62 1.64 -3.66 -22.28
CA ASN A 62 2.13 -4.75 -23.14
C ASN A 62 1.10 -5.28 -24.15
N LYS A 63 -0.15 -4.79 -24.11
CA LYS A 63 -1.19 -5.10 -25.11
C LYS A 63 -1.32 -4.02 -26.18
N LYS A 64 -0.56 -2.94 -26.08
CA LYS A 64 -0.27 -2.00 -27.16
C LYS A 64 1.09 -2.33 -27.73
#